data_AF-A0A923DII8-F1
#
_entry.id   AF-A0A923DII8-F1
#
_cell.length_a   1.000
_cell.length_b   1.000
_cell.length_c   1.000
_cell.angle_alpha   90.00
_cell.angle_beta   90.00
_cell.angle_gamma   90.00
#
_symmetry.space_group_name_H-M   'P 1'
#
loop_
_entity.id
_entity.type
_entity.pdbx_description
1 polymer ?
#
loop_
_entity_poly.entity_id
_entity_poly.type
_entity_poly.pdbx_seq_one_letter_code
_entity_poly.pdbx_strand_id
1 'polypeptide(L)' 'MEAIYKLKANEINPNLMETIKKLFVGKEITITITTEPDETEYLTAYPANKKHLLESIAQEPSIKFTPGEFREKVDKM' A
#
# COMPACT_ATOMS: atom_id res chain seq x y z
N MET A 1 13.99 -3.09 15.66
CA MET A 1 12.74 -2.32 15.76
C MET A 1 12.69 -1.42 14.55
N GLU A 2 11.69 -1.60 13.70
CA GLU A 2 11.52 -0.89 12.44
C GLU A 2 10.22 -0.08 12.52
N ALA A 3 10.23 1.15 12.02
CA ALA A 3 9.05 1.99 11.93
C ALA A 3 8.95 2.50 10.49
N ILE A 4 7.85 2.19 9.82
CA ILE A 4 7.60 2.60 8.44
C ILE A 4 6.52 3.69 8.44
N TYR A 5 6.82 4.84 7.85
CA TYR A 5 5.89 5.95 7.69
C TYR A 5 5.55 6.10 6.20
N LYS A 6 4.27 5.88 5.84
CA LYS A 6 3.74 6.21 4.50
C LYS A 6 3.06 7.57 4.57
N LEU A 7 3.70 8.58 4.00
CA LEU A 7 3.28 9.98 4.10
C LEU A 7 3.47 10.66 2.75
N LYS A 8 2.59 11.60 2.42
CA LYS A 8 2.84 12.56 1.34
C LYS A 8 3.86 13.59 1.81
N ALA A 9 4.57 14.20 0.85
CA ALA A 9 5.61 15.19 1.15
C ALA A 9 5.09 16.37 1.98
N ASN A 10 3.84 16.80 1.77
CA ASN A 10 3.19 17.88 2.51
C ASN A 10 2.72 17.50 3.92
N GLU A 11 2.73 16.21 4.27
CA GLU A 11 2.36 15.70 5.60
C GLU A 11 3.58 15.62 6.52
N ILE A 12 4.79 15.79 5.98
CA ILE A 12 6.03 15.88 6.75
C ILE A 12 6.01 17.17 7.57
N ASN A 13 5.95 17.02 8.90
CA ASN A 13 5.94 18.14 9.83
C ASN A 13 7.18 18.13 10.75
N PRO A 14 7.51 19.26 11.39
CA PRO A 14 8.68 19.35 12.27
C PRO A 14 8.68 18.37 13.46
N ASN A 15 7.50 17.94 13.92
CA ASN A 15 7.36 17.02 15.06
C ASN A 15 7.74 15.58 14.69
N LEU A 16 7.73 15.20 13.41
CA LEU A 16 8.14 13.88 12.95
C LEU A 16 9.60 13.61 13.33
N MET A 17 10.48 14.59 13.13
CA MET A 17 11.90 14.46 13.44
C MET A 17 12.14 14.30 14.94
N GLU A 18 11.43 15.05 15.78
CA GLU A 18 11.48 14.91 17.23
C GLU A 18 11.00 13.52 17.70
N THR A 19 10.01 12.97 17.01
CA THR A 19 9.51 11.62 17.29
C THR A 19 10.56 10.55 16.95
N ILE A 20 11.21 10.66 15.79
CA ILE A 20 12.28 9.74 15.37
C ILE A 20 13.45 9.79 16.37
N LYS A 21 13.89 11.00 16.76
CA LYS A 21 14.95 11.16 17.77
C LYS A 21 14.61 10.45 19.08
N LYS A 22 13.38 10.59 19.58
CA LYS A 22 12.95 9.97 20.84
C LYS A 22 12.85 8.45 20.76
N LEU A 23 12.41 7.90 19.63
CA LEU A 23 12.24 6.45 19.45
C LEU A 23 13.57 5.71 19.24
N PHE A 24 14.56 6.37 18.64
CA PHE A 24 15.82 5.76 18.23
C PHE A 24 17.06 6.33 18.94
N VAL A 25 16.89 6.90 20.15
CA VAL A 25 18.01 7.44 20.96
C VAL A 25 19.15 6.42 21.07
N GLY A 26 20.37 6.87 20.76
CA GLY A 26 21.60 6.08 20.91
C GLY A 26 21.79 4.99 19.85
N LYS A 27 21.05 5.03 18.74
CA LYS A 27 21.15 4.07 17.64
C LYS A 27 21.54 4.78 16.35
N GLU A 28 22.33 4.12 15.52
CA GLU A 28 22.53 4.54 14.14
C GLU A 28 21.25 4.28 13.34
N ILE A 29 20.82 5.27 12.56
CA ILE A 29 19.62 5.18 11.72
C ILE A 29 19.95 5.56 10.29
N THR A 30 19.21 4.99 9.35
CA THR A 30 19.23 5.36 7.93
C THR A 30 17.83 5.81 7.53
N ILE A 31 17.72 6.94 6.85
CA ILE A 31 16.45 7.46 6.33
C ILE A 31 16.50 7.36 4.80
N THR A 32 15.55 6.65 4.20
CA THR A 32 15.40 6.53 2.75
C THR A 32 14.11 7.22 2.33
N ILE A 33 14.21 8.16 1.40
CA ILE A 33 13.07 8.88 0.82
C ILE A 33 12.93 8.44 -0.63
N THR A 34 11.81 7.82 -0.96
CA THR A 34 11.46 7.40 -2.33
C THR A 34 10.08 7.92 -2.66
N THR A 35 9.86 8.30 -3.92
CA THR A 35 8.51 8.49 -4.42
C THR A 35 7.84 7.12 -4.56
N GLU A 36 6.69 6.91 -3.94
CA GLU A 36 5.85 5.76 -4.31
C GLU A 36 5.41 5.96 -5.76
N PRO A 37 5.64 4.98 -6.65
CA PRO A 37 5.09 5.02 -7.99
C PRO A 37 3.56 5.01 -7.88
N ASP A 38 2.87 5.80 -8.70
CA ASP A 38 1.43 5.66 -8.81
C ASP A 38 1.14 4.26 -9.37
N GLU A 39 0.60 3.39 -8.52
CA GLU A 39 0.31 2.00 -8.89
C GLU A 39 -0.72 1.92 -10.01
N THR A 40 -1.66 2.88 -10.08
CA THR A 40 -2.64 2.96 -11.17
C THR A 40 -1.93 3.35 -12.47
N GLU A 41 -1.05 4.35 -12.42
CA GLU A 41 -0.23 4.72 -13.58
C GLU A 41 0.61 3.54 -14.04
N TYR A 42 1.31 2.86 -13.13
CA TYR A 42 2.12 1.69 -13.42
C TYR A 42 1.30 0.55 -14.07
N LEU A 43 0.17 0.18 -13.47
CA LEU A 43 -0.69 -0.88 -13.98
C LEU A 43 -1.31 -0.51 -15.34
N THR A 44 -1.57 0.77 -15.58
CA THR A 44 -2.19 1.24 -16.83
C THR A 44 -1.20 1.74 -17.89
N ALA A 45 0.11 1.76 -17.57
CA ALA A 45 1.17 2.24 -18.45
C ALA A 45 1.26 1.46 -19.77
N TYR A 46 0.96 0.16 -19.74
CA TYR A 46 0.96 -0.70 -20.93
C TYR A 46 -0.46 -0.93 -21.45
N PRO A 47 -0.75 -0.63 -22.73
CA PRO A 47 -2.09 -0.79 -23.31
C PRO A 47 -2.66 -2.21 -23.17
N ALA A 48 -1.82 -3.24 -23.32
CA ALA A 48 -2.22 -4.64 -23.16
C ALA A 48 -2.66 -4.94 -21.71
N ASN A 49 -1.91 -4.45 -20.71
CA ASN A 49 -2.25 -4.66 -19.31
C ASN A 49 -3.50 -3.88 -18.92
N LYS A 50 -3.62 -2.63 -19.38
CA LYS A 50 -4.82 -1.81 -19.18
C LYS A 50 -6.06 -2.49 -19.74
N LYS A 51 -6.00 -3.01 -20.98
CA LYS A 51 -7.11 -3.74 -21.60
C LYS A 51 -7.50 -4.97 -20.77
N HIS A 52 -6.53 -5.80 -20.40
CA HIS A 52 -6.78 -7.01 -19.62
C HIS A 52 -7.40 -6.72 -18.24
N LEU A 53 -6.94 -5.67 -17.56
CA LEU A 53 -7.50 -5.22 -16.28
C LEU A 53 -8.95 -4.76 -16.45
N LEU A 54 -9.23 -3.92 -17.45
CA LEU A 54 -10.60 -3.42 -17.70
C LEU A 54 -11.56 -4.55 -18.09
N GLU A 55 -11.11 -5.50 -18.91
CA GLU A 55 -11.90 -6.69 -19.25
C GLU A 55 -12.17 -7.55 -18.02
N SER A 56 -11.18 -7.74 -17.15
CA SER A 56 -11.34 -8.51 -15.91
C SER A 56 -12.33 -7.85 -14.94
N ILE A 57 -12.31 -6.51 -14.84
CA ILE A 57 -13.24 -5.75 -14.00
C ILE A 57 -14.67 -5.81 -14.56
N ALA A 58 -14.82 -5.79 -15.88
CA ALA A 58 -16.12 -5.86 -16.54
C ALA A 58 -16.74 -7.27 -16.54
N GLN A 59 -15.93 -8.31 -16.36
CA GLN A 59 -16.39 -9.69 -16.30
C GLN A 59 -17.15 -9.96 -15.00
N GLU A 60 -18.21 -10.76 -15.10
CA GLU A 60 -18.93 -11.21 -13.92
C GLU A 60 -18.03 -12.16 -13.11
N PRO A 61 -17.78 -11.87 -11.82
CA PRO A 61 -16.91 -12.72 -11.02
C PRO A 61 -17.51 -14.11 -10.91
N SER A 62 -16.66 -15.12 -11.16
CA SER A 62 -17.02 -16.54 -11.09
C SER A 62 -17.48 -16.96 -9.68
N ILE A 63 -17.07 -16.21 -8.67
CA ILE A 63 -17.46 -16.44 -7.29
C ILE A 63 -17.76 -15.09 -6.63
N LYS A 64 -18.94 -14.99 -6.02
CA LYS A 64 -19.35 -13.83 -5.23
C LYS A 64 -19.54 -14.29 -3.78
N PHE A 65 -19.04 -13.49 -2.86
CA PHE A 65 -19.25 -13.70 -1.43
C PHE A 65 -19.70 -12.39 -0.81
N THR A 66 -20.62 -12.51 0.13
CA THR A 66 -20.82 -11.50 1.15
C THR A 66 -19.62 -11.48 2.10
N PRO A 67 -19.41 -10.38 2.84
CA PRO A 67 -18.34 -10.30 3.84
C PRO A 67 -18.39 -11.43 4.90
N GLY A 68 -19.59 -11.92 5.25
CA GLY A 68 -19.75 -13.03 6.19
C GLY A 68 -19.29 -14.37 5.61
N GLU A 69 -19.73 -14.69 4.39
CA GLU A 69 -19.34 -15.93 3.70
C GLU A 69 -17.83 -15.99 3.42
N PHE A 70 -17.20 -14.85 3.13
CA PHE A 70 -15.75 -14.78 2.95
C PHE A 70 -14.99 -15.17 4.23
N ARG A 71 -15.39 -14.62 5.39
CA ARG A 71 -14.76 -14.93 6.69
C ARG A 71 -14.87 -16.40 7.03
N GLU A 72 -16.05 -16.99 6.89
CA GLU A 72 -16.24 -18.43 7.13
C GLU A 72 -15.38 -19.31 6.22
N LYS A 73 -15.09 -18.87 5.00
CA LYS A 73 -14.22 -19.60 4.07
C LYS A 73 -12.75 -19.50 4.45
N VAL A 74 -12.30 -18.30 4.84
CA VAL A 74 -10.91 -18.08 5.28
C VAL A 74 -10.64 -18.85 6.57
N ASP A 75 -11.58 -18.86 7.52
CA ASP A 75 -11.43 -19.57 8.80
C ASP A 75 -11.42 -21.12 8.64
N LYS A 76 -11.87 -21.63 7.50
CA LYS A 76 -11.89 -23.06 7.16
C LYS A 76 -10.70 -23.52 6.31
N MET A 77 -9.82 -22.60 5.88
CA MET A 77 -8.58 -22.90 5.15
C MET A 77 -7.39 -23.01 6.11
#